data_AF-A0A5J5PSA2-F1
#
_entry.id   AF-A0A5J5PSA2-F1
#
_cell.length_a   1.000
_cell.length_b   1.000
_cell.length_c   1.000
_cell.angle_alpha   90.00
_cell.angle_beta   90.00
_cell.angle_gamma   90.00
#
_symmetry.space_group_name_H-M   'P 1'
#
loop_
_entity.id
_entity.type
_entity.pdbx_description
1 polymer ?
#
loop_
_entity_poly.entity_id
_entity_poly.type
_entity_poly.pdbx_seq_one_letter_code
_entity_poly.pdbx_strand_id
1 'polypeptide(L)'
;MKSKNGRGTTDAYCVAKYGPKWVRTRTIVNSFAPKWNEQYTWDVYDPYTVITIGVFDNCHLQGGSNAVDSQDRRIGKVRIRLSTLNADWIYTLSYPLIVLEPNGVKKTGEIQLSVRFTCSSTWNLLQSYTQPLFPQMHYLLPLSVYQIESLRHQATHTLSSRLRRAEPPLQSEVVEYMLDVGSNVWSLRRGRANLERLLAAFNLLVEAWKWFDQIRKWKNPILTMAVHFLYSMLILFPDMMLPLVFLMCVVHGASRYRKRPRHPPHMDTKLSLVESVQSDDFDEEFDTFPTSKNEKVLKKRYDRLRSIAGRMMTIIGDLATQAERLNSMLSWRDPRATSLFMAFCLIACIAFYLVPWRLFALGFGFFGMRHPRFRISIPSMPQNFFKRLPARTDSMI
;
A
#
# COMPACT_ATOMS: atom_id res chain seq x y z
N MET A 1 -3.50 -30.88 6.13
CA MET A 1 -2.64 -31.81 5.37
C MET A 1 -3.36 -33.13 5.36
N LYS A 2 -3.50 -33.74 4.18
CA LYS A 2 -4.16 -35.04 4.03
C LYS A 2 -3.23 -36.12 4.60
N SER A 3 -3.76 -37.18 5.21
CA SER A 3 -2.97 -38.34 5.65
C SER A 3 -3.36 -39.54 4.81
N LYS A 4 -2.38 -40.17 4.15
CA LYS A 4 -2.55 -41.45 3.46
C LYS A 4 -1.54 -42.42 4.08
N ASN A 5 -2.03 -43.49 4.69
CA ASN A 5 -1.21 -44.50 5.40
C ASN A 5 -0.31 -43.89 6.51
N GLY A 6 -0.82 -42.91 7.26
CA GLY A 6 -0.07 -42.26 8.35
C GLY A 6 1.04 -41.29 7.89
N ARG A 7 1.28 -41.18 6.58
CA ARG A 7 2.15 -40.16 5.99
C ARG A 7 1.28 -39.06 5.39
N GLY A 8 1.60 -37.81 5.72
CA GLY A 8 0.90 -36.72 5.09
C GLY A 8 1.18 -36.70 3.57
N THR A 9 0.22 -36.28 2.75
CA THR A 9 0.38 -36.13 1.30
C THR A 9 -0.25 -34.82 0.84
N THR A 10 0.34 -34.22 -0.18
CA THR A 10 -0.14 -32.98 -0.82
C THR A 10 0.03 -33.09 -2.32
N ASP A 11 -1.01 -32.72 -3.06
CA ASP A 11 -1.05 -32.74 -4.52
C ASP A 11 -0.91 -31.31 -5.03
N ALA A 12 0.32 -30.79 -5.02
CA ALA A 12 0.55 -29.36 -5.12
C ALA A 12 0.66 -28.85 -6.57
N TYR A 13 0.08 -27.69 -6.84
CA TYR A 13 0.31 -26.92 -8.06
C TYR A 13 0.41 -25.42 -7.76
N CYS A 14 0.99 -24.67 -8.71
CA CYS A 14 1.13 -23.23 -8.62
C CYS A 14 0.29 -22.53 -9.68
N VAL A 15 -0.19 -21.33 -9.33
CA VAL A 15 -0.85 -20.42 -10.26
C VAL A 15 -0.11 -19.11 -10.25
N ALA A 16 0.32 -18.66 -11.42
CA ALA A 16 0.94 -17.36 -11.62
C ALA A 16 -0.02 -16.43 -12.38
N LYS A 17 -0.18 -15.21 -11.88
CA LYS A 17 -0.98 -14.16 -12.50
C LYS A 17 -0.11 -12.94 -12.74
N TYR A 18 -0.12 -12.45 -13.98
CA TYR A 18 0.51 -11.21 -14.39
C TYR A 18 -0.46 -10.38 -15.25
N GLY A 19 -0.98 -9.28 -14.70
CA GLY A 19 -2.00 -8.48 -15.36
C GLY A 19 -3.22 -9.34 -15.76
N PRO A 20 -3.57 -9.44 -17.07
CA PRO A 20 -4.62 -10.32 -17.57
C PRO A 20 -4.15 -11.76 -17.85
N LYS A 21 -2.85 -12.05 -17.82
CA LYS A 21 -2.29 -13.37 -18.15
C LYS A 21 -2.31 -14.29 -16.92
N TRP A 22 -2.75 -15.53 -17.13
CA TRP A 22 -2.83 -16.58 -16.11
C TRP A 22 -2.09 -17.82 -16.58
N VAL A 23 -1.38 -18.46 -15.66
CA VAL A 23 -0.66 -19.70 -15.90
C VAL A 23 -0.86 -20.64 -14.71
N ARG A 24 -1.10 -21.91 -14.99
CA ARG A 24 -1.18 -22.98 -13.99
C ARG A 24 -0.12 -24.03 -14.30
N THR A 25 0.66 -24.43 -13.29
CA THR A 25 1.66 -25.49 -13.43
C THR A 25 1.02 -26.88 -13.36
N ARG A 26 1.78 -27.91 -13.77
CA ARG A 26 1.36 -29.30 -13.57
C ARG A 26 1.16 -29.63 -12.09
N THR A 27 0.24 -30.53 -11.78
CA THR A 27 0.06 -30.99 -10.40
C THR A 27 1.10 -32.06 -10.07
N ILE A 28 1.83 -31.87 -8.97
CA ILE A 28 2.77 -32.86 -8.44
C ILE A 28 2.09 -33.60 -7.31
N VAL A 29 1.82 -34.87 -7.55
CA VAL A 29 1.02 -35.72 -6.66
C VAL A 29 1.90 -36.30 -5.55
N ASN A 30 1.35 -36.42 -4.33
CA ASN A 30 1.98 -37.08 -3.18
C ASN A 30 3.39 -36.59 -2.81
N SER A 31 3.66 -35.28 -2.88
CA SER A 31 4.96 -34.71 -2.51
C SER A 31 4.85 -33.48 -1.63
N PHE A 32 5.66 -33.45 -0.56
CA PHE A 32 5.85 -32.28 0.31
C PHE A 32 6.95 -31.34 -0.16
N ALA A 33 7.77 -31.78 -1.11
CA ALA A 33 8.77 -30.96 -1.77
C ALA A 33 8.52 -31.00 -3.29
N PRO A 34 7.37 -30.47 -3.76
CA PRO A 34 7.03 -30.47 -5.19
C PRO A 34 8.07 -29.65 -5.98
N LYS A 35 8.58 -30.22 -7.07
CA LYS A 35 9.52 -29.57 -8.00
C LYS A 35 8.88 -29.41 -9.38
N TRP A 36 8.31 -28.24 -9.67
CA TRP A 36 7.67 -27.98 -10.96
C TRP A 36 8.70 -27.79 -12.08
N ASN A 37 9.73 -26.97 -11.84
CA ASN A 37 10.78 -26.62 -12.80
C ASN A 37 10.22 -26.10 -14.14
N GLU A 38 9.14 -25.31 -14.07
CA GLU A 38 8.51 -24.69 -15.24
C GLU A 38 8.92 -23.21 -15.31
N GLN A 39 9.20 -22.73 -16.53
CA GLN A 39 9.61 -21.35 -16.79
C GLN A 39 8.58 -20.66 -17.68
N TYR A 40 8.21 -19.44 -17.30
CA TYR A 40 7.26 -18.61 -18.03
C TYR A 40 7.83 -17.22 -18.26
N THR A 41 7.49 -16.61 -19.39
CA THR A 41 7.95 -15.26 -19.77
C THR A 41 6.76 -14.43 -20.22
N TRP A 42 6.70 -13.19 -19.76
CA TRP A 42 5.63 -12.26 -20.09
C TRP A 42 6.20 -10.89 -20.44
N ASP A 43 5.64 -10.26 -21.46
CA ASP A 43 5.97 -8.88 -21.80
C ASP A 43 5.48 -7.93 -20.71
N VAL A 44 6.40 -7.11 -20.19
CA VAL A 44 6.10 -6.14 -19.13
C VAL A 44 5.80 -4.80 -19.77
N TYR A 45 4.56 -4.34 -19.63
CA TYR A 45 4.12 -3.04 -20.12
C TYR A 45 4.28 -1.93 -19.07
N ASP A 46 4.19 -2.27 -17.79
CA ASP A 46 4.30 -1.30 -16.70
C ASP A 46 5.04 -1.90 -15.48
N PRO A 47 6.16 -1.31 -15.01
CA PRO A 47 6.90 -1.81 -13.85
C PRO A 47 6.14 -1.69 -12.52
N TYR A 48 5.08 -0.88 -12.45
CA TYR A 48 4.21 -0.79 -11.28
C TYR A 48 3.45 -2.10 -10.99
N THR A 49 3.31 -2.96 -12.01
CA THR A 49 2.58 -4.22 -11.89
C THR A 49 3.22 -5.19 -10.90
N VAL A 50 2.37 -6.06 -10.35
CA VAL A 50 2.73 -7.08 -9.36
C VAL A 50 2.47 -8.44 -9.98
N ILE A 51 3.47 -9.32 -9.93
CA ILE A 51 3.27 -10.74 -10.21
C ILE A 51 2.80 -11.43 -8.93
N THR A 52 1.68 -12.14 -9.03
CA THR A 52 1.10 -12.89 -7.92
C THR A 52 1.26 -14.37 -8.21
N ILE A 53 1.82 -15.11 -7.25
CA ILE A 53 2.04 -16.56 -7.34
C ILE A 53 1.35 -17.21 -6.15
N GLY A 54 0.37 -18.05 -6.42
CA GLY A 54 -0.36 -18.83 -5.41
C GLY A 54 0.00 -20.31 -5.49
N VAL A 55 0.03 -20.99 -4.35
CA VAL A 55 0.25 -22.43 -4.24
C VAL A 55 -0.99 -23.08 -3.64
N PHE A 56 -1.44 -24.18 -4.24
CA PHE A 56 -2.67 -24.87 -3.90
C PHE A 56 -2.45 -26.38 -3.85
N ASP A 57 -3.22 -27.06 -3.00
CA ASP A 57 -3.34 -28.51 -2.95
C ASP A 57 -4.60 -28.92 -3.74
N ASN A 58 -4.40 -29.67 -4.81
CA ASN A 58 -5.43 -30.18 -5.70
C ASN A 58 -6.21 -31.29 -4.99
N CYS A 59 -7.45 -31.00 -4.62
CA CYS A 59 -8.30 -31.97 -3.93
C CYS A 59 -9.10 -32.87 -4.88
N HIS A 60 -9.10 -32.56 -6.18
CA HIS A 60 -9.95 -33.21 -7.18
C HIS A 60 -9.35 -34.49 -7.79
N LEU A 61 -8.06 -34.75 -7.58
CA LEU A 61 -7.37 -35.93 -8.15
C LEU A 61 -7.67 -37.24 -7.42
N GLN A 62 -8.27 -37.19 -6.23
CA GLN A 62 -8.60 -38.39 -5.46
C GLN A 62 -10.05 -38.80 -5.74
N GLY A 63 -10.22 -39.93 -6.44
CA GLY A 63 -11.53 -40.51 -6.79
C GLY A 63 -12.29 -41.13 -5.60
N GLY A 64 -12.45 -40.39 -4.51
CA GLY A 64 -13.31 -40.73 -3.38
C GLY A 64 -14.67 -40.03 -3.49
N SER A 65 -15.72 -40.66 -2.95
CA SER A 65 -17.16 -40.41 -3.16
C SER A 65 -17.73 -39.01 -2.86
N ASN A 66 -16.92 -37.98 -2.62
CA ASN A 66 -17.35 -36.60 -2.36
C ASN A 66 -16.65 -35.57 -3.28
N ALA A 67 -16.39 -35.92 -4.55
CA ALA A 67 -15.70 -35.05 -5.52
C ALA A 67 -16.47 -33.76 -5.89
N VAL A 68 -17.74 -33.65 -5.53
CA VAL A 68 -18.60 -32.48 -5.82
C VAL A 68 -18.30 -31.30 -4.86
N ASP A 69 -17.67 -31.56 -3.70
CA ASP A 69 -17.45 -30.55 -2.65
C ASP A 69 -15.97 -30.37 -2.28
N SER A 70 -15.05 -30.96 -3.06
CA SER A 70 -13.62 -30.95 -2.78
C SER A 70 -12.96 -29.66 -3.26
N GLN A 71 -13.11 -28.55 -2.53
CA GLN A 71 -12.43 -27.30 -2.84
C GLN A 71 -10.89 -27.45 -2.77
N ASP A 72 -10.19 -26.82 -3.71
CA ASP A 72 -8.72 -26.80 -3.69
C ASP A 72 -8.21 -26.02 -2.47
N ARG A 73 -7.38 -26.67 -1.67
CA ARG A 73 -6.92 -26.10 -0.40
C ARG A 73 -5.79 -25.11 -0.68
N ARG A 74 -5.98 -23.86 -0.23
CA ARG A 74 -4.99 -22.78 -0.32
C ARG A 74 -3.78 -23.07 0.56
N ILE A 75 -2.57 -23.08 0.00
CA ILE A 75 -1.31 -23.23 0.74
C ILE A 75 -0.68 -21.88 1.01
N GLY A 76 -0.69 -20.94 0.06
CA GLY A 76 -0.17 -19.59 0.28
C GLY A 76 -0.05 -18.77 -0.98
N LYS A 77 0.29 -17.49 -0.81
CA LYS A 77 0.42 -16.53 -1.90
C LYS A 77 1.65 -15.64 -1.69
N VAL A 78 2.36 -15.38 -2.78
CA VAL A 78 3.50 -14.47 -2.85
C VAL A 78 3.19 -13.40 -3.87
N ARG A 79 3.48 -12.14 -3.54
CA ARG A 79 3.36 -11.00 -4.43
C ARG A 79 4.73 -10.36 -4.61
N ILE A 80 5.18 -10.20 -5.85
CA ILE A 80 6.46 -9.56 -6.17
C ILE A 80 6.17 -8.37 -7.05
N ARG A 81 6.53 -7.17 -6.59
CA ARG A 81 6.39 -5.94 -7.38
C ARG A 81 7.59 -5.81 -8.32
N LEU A 82 7.32 -5.64 -9.62
CA LEU A 82 8.38 -5.62 -10.63
C LEU A 82 9.33 -4.42 -10.47
N SER A 83 8.83 -3.25 -10.05
CA SER A 83 9.66 -2.07 -9.81
C SER A 83 10.69 -2.21 -8.68
N THR A 84 10.65 -3.29 -7.89
CA THR A 84 11.64 -3.60 -6.86
C THR A 84 12.78 -4.50 -7.35
N LEU A 85 12.65 -5.06 -8.56
CA LEU A 85 13.64 -5.94 -9.17
C LEU A 85 14.65 -5.11 -9.99
N ASN A 86 15.93 -5.45 -9.88
CA ASN A 86 16.95 -4.90 -10.77
C ASN A 86 16.82 -5.55 -12.17
N ALA A 87 17.03 -4.74 -13.21
CA ALA A 87 17.11 -5.23 -14.58
C ALA A 87 18.30 -6.20 -14.75
N ASP A 88 18.07 -7.24 -15.54
CA ASP A 88 18.99 -8.30 -15.95
C ASP A 88 19.62 -9.11 -14.80
N TRP A 89 19.12 -8.93 -13.58
CA TRP A 89 19.51 -9.72 -12.41
C TRP A 89 18.58 -10.92 -12.22
N ILE A 90 19.15 -12.06 -11.80
CA ILE A 90 18.40 -13.26 -11.44
C ILE A 90 18.27 -13.32 -9.93
N TYR A 91 17.03 -13.23 -9.45
CA TYR A 91 16.72 -13.42 -8.04
C TYR A 91 16.30 -14.88 -7.83
N THR A 92 17.10 -15.64 -7.08
CA THR A 92 16.74 -16.99 -6.62
C THR A 92 16.52 -16.93 -5.12
N LEU A 93 15.26 -16.89 -4.69
CA LEU A 93 14.89 -16.65 -3.30
C LEU A 93 13.81 -17.64 -2.85
N SER A 94 13.86 -17.98 -1.55
CA SER A 94 12.80 -18.74 -0.88
C SER A 94 11.83 -17.77 -0.22
N TYR A 95 10.56 -17.82 -0.63
CA TYR A 95 9.49 -16.99 -0.10
C TYR A 95 8.61 -17.79 0.86
N PRO A 96 8.34 -17.29 2.07
CA PRO A 96 7.44 -17.98 3.00
C PRO A 96 6.01 -17.98 2.46
N LEU A 97 5.37 -19.16 2.46
CA LEU A 97 3.95 -19.31 2.15
C LEU A 97 3.13 -19.12 3.42
N ILE A 98 2.25 -18.13 3.38
CA ILE A 98 1.44 -17.71 4.52
C ILE A 98 -0.03 -17.69 4.09
N VAL A 99 -0.89 -18.31 4.89
CA VAL A 99 -2.34 -18.30 4.71
C VAL A 99 -2.99 -17.86 6.01
N LEU A 100 -4.01 -17.00 5.87
CA LEU A 100 -4.96 -16.74 6.94
C LEU A 100 -6.02 -17.85 6.90
N GLU A 101 -6.16 -18.55 8.02
CA GLU A 101 -7.29 -19.42 8.33
C GLU A 101 -8.10 -18.77 9.48
N PRO A 102 -9.37 -19.14 9.71
CA PRO A 102 -10.18 -18.60 10.82
C PRO A 102 -9.53 -18.80 12.20
N ASN A 103 -8.69 -19.83 12.35
CA ASN A 103 -8.01 -20.15 13.60
C ASN A 103 -6.67 -19.41 13.77
N GLY A 104 -6.29 -18.56 12.81
CA GLY A 104 -5.06 -17.77 12.84
C GLY A 104 -4.20 -17.93 11.59
N VAL A 105 -2.98 -17.40 11.66
CA VAL A 105 -2.04 -17.47 10.54
C VAL A 105 -1.16 -18.69 10.61
N LYS A 106 -1.14 -19.42 9.50
CA LYS A 106 -0.35 -20.63 9.33
C LYS A 106 0.75 -20.38 8.31
N LYS A 107 2.00 -20.53 8.74
CA LYS A 107 3.14 -20.68 7.83
C LYS A 107 3.11 -22.12 7.32
N THR A 108 2.78 -22.31 6.06
CA THR A 108 2.49 -23.63 5.45
C THR A 108 3.67 -24.21 4.69
N GLY A 109 4.75 -23.44 4.52
CA GLY A 109 5.96 -23.86 3.84
C GLY A 109 6.70 -22.66 3.24
N GLU A 110 7.58 -22.94 2.29
CA GLU A 110 8.31 -21.94 1.51
C GLU A 110 8.29 -22.34 0.04
N ILE A 111 8.22 -21.35 -0.86
CA ILE A 111 8.34 -21.56 -2.30
C ILE A 111 9.65 -20.94 -2.79
N GLN A 112 10.47 -21.74 -3.47
CA GLN A 112 11.67 -21.25 -4.12
C GLN A 112 11.33 -20.77 -5.52
N LEU A 113 11.63 -19.50 -5.81
CA LEU A 113 11.34 -18.87 -7.09
C LEU A 113 12.62 -18.26 -7.67
N SER A 114 12.80 -18.45 -8.98
CA SER A 114 13.80 -17.74 -9.79
C SER A 114 13.10 -16.70 -10.66
N VAL A 115 13.33 -15.42 -10.39
CA VAL A 115 12.72 -14.30 -11.13
C VAL A 115 13.82 -13.48 -11.80
N ARG A 116 13.66 -13.26 -13.11
CA ARG A 116 14.53 -12.37 -13.92
C ARG A 116 13.65 -11.29 -14.54
N PHE A 117 14.04 -10.04 -14.36
CA PHE A 117 13.41 -8.90 -15.03
C PHE A 117 14.35 -8.39 -16.12
N THR A 118 14.00 -8.53 -17.39
CA THR A 118 14.82 -8.06 -18.51
C THR A 118 14.24 -6.76 -19.07
N CYS A 119 15.12 -5.82 -19.44
CA CYS A 119 14.70 -4.54 -19.98
C CYS A 119 15.51 -4.22 -21.24
N SER A 120 14.82 -3.99 -22.36
CA SER A 120 15.48 -3.64 -23.64
C SER A 120 16.00 -2.20 -23.68
N SER A 121 15.34 -1.27 -22.97
CA SER A 121 15.74 0.14 -22.90
C SER A 121 15.38 0.74 -21.54
N THR A 122 16.39 1.20 -20.82
CA THR A 122 16.23 1.92 -19.55
C THR A 122 15.45 3.21 -19.71
N TRP A 123 15.54 3.86 -20.89
CA TRP A 123 14.77 5.06 -21.19
C TRP A 123 13.27 4.78 -21.26
N ASN A 124 12.87 3.71 -21.95
CA ASN A 124 11.45 3.31 -22.03
C ASN A 124 10.92 2.95 -20.63
N LEU A 125 11.75 2.28 -19.82
CA LEU A 125 11.41 1.99 -18.43
C LEU A 125 11.20 3.28 -17.62
N LEU A 126 12.09 4.26 -17.72
CA LEU A 126 11.95 5.55 -17.04
C LEU A 126 10.74 6.34 -17.55
N GLN A 127 10.50 6.36 -18.86
CA GLN A 127 9.35 7.03 -19.46
C GLN A 127 8.04 6.44 -18.96
N SER A 128 7.97 5.12 -18.73
CA SER A 128 6.76 4.48 -18.19
C SER A 128 6.30 5.15 -16.88
N TYR A 129 7.21 5.58 -16.00
CA TYR A 129 6.86 6.24 -14.74
C TYR A 129 6.10 7.55 -14.90
N THR A 130 6.21 8.16 -16.07
CA THR A 130 5.61 9.45 -16.36
C THR A 130 4.22 9.31 -16.98
N GLN A 131 3.93 8.16 -17.59
CA GLN A 131 2.66 7.90 -18.25
C GLN A 131 1.53 7.68 -17.22
N PRO A 132 0.29 8.06 -17.55
CA PRO A 132 -0.87 7.76 -16.70
C PRO A 132 -1.08 6.25 -16.60
N LEU A 133 -1.50 5.77 -15.41
CA LEU A 133 -1.74 4.33 -15.19
C LEU A 133 -2.96 3.82 -15.95
N PHE A 134 -4.00 4.65 -16.07
CA PHE A 134 -5.26 4.28 -16.71
C PHE A 134 -5.46 5.04 -18.03
N PRO A 135 -6.27 4.50 -18.95
CA PRO A 135 -6.77 5.25 -20.09
C PRO A 135 -7.44 6.56 -19.65
N GLN A 136 -7.33 7.60 -20.49
CA GLN A 136 -7.80 8.96 -20.18
C GLN A 136 -9.27 9.01 -19.73
N MET A 137 -10.12 8.14 -20.29
CA MET A 137 -11.55 8.04 -19.96
C MET A 137 -11.81 7.85 -18.46
N HIS A 138 -10.98 7.07 -17.76
CA HIS A 138 -11.18 6.81 -16.32
C HIS A 138 -10.92 8.03 -15.42
N TYR A 139 -10.20 9.04 -15.92
CA TYR A 139 -9.98 10.29 -15.20
C TYR A 139 -11.04 11.35 -15.51
N LEU A 140 -11.58 11.33 -16.73
CA LEU A 140 -12.65 12.23 -17.15
C LEU A 140 -14.00 11.84 -16.55
N LEU A 141 -14.28 10.52 -16.50
CA LEU A 141 -15.52 9.95 -15.98
C LEU A 141 -15.16 8.86 -14.96
N PRO A 142 -14.82 9.25 -13.71
CA PRO A 142 -14.48 8.28 -12.69
C PRO A 142 -15.70 7.42 -12.36
N LEU A 143 -15.49 6.10 -12.31
CA LEU A 143 -16.51 5.16 -11.87
C LEU A 143 -16.76 5.34 -10.37
N SER A 144 -18.03 5.21 -9.96
CA SER A 144 -18.38 5.23 -8.54
C SER A 144 -17.81 3.99 -7.84
N VAL A 145 -17.59 4.09 -6.52
CA VAL A 145 -17.07 2.96 -5.71
C VAL A 145 -17.95 1.73 -5.87
N TYR A 146 -19.28 1.91 -5.91
CA TYR A 146 -20.24 0.84 -6.12
C TYR A 146 -20.11 0.21 -7.53
N GLN A 147 -19.97 1.03 -8.58
CA GLN A 147 -19.79 0.53 -9.94
C GLN A 147 -18.51 -0.28 -10.09
N ILE A 148 -17.40 0.19 -9.49
CA ILE A 148 -16.12 -0.53 -9.50
C ILE A 148 -16.29 -1.90 -8.84
N GLU A 149 -16.98 -1.97 -7.70
CA GLU A 149 -17.19 -3.22 -6.98
C GLU A 149 -18.06 -4.20 -7.78
N SER A 150 -19.17 -3.70 -8.33
CA SER A 150 -20.08 -4.49 -9.16
C SER A 150 -19.36 -5.06 -10.40
N LEU A 151 -18.59 -4.23 -11.11
CA LEU A 151 -17.82 -4.65 -12.28
C LEU A 151 -16.72 -5.65 -11.91
N ARG A 152 -16.05 -5.48 -10.77
CA ARG A 152 -15.04 -6.43 -10.27
C ARG A 152 -15.66 -7.80 -9.99
N HIS A 153 -16.84 -7.84 -9.38
CA HIS A 153 -17.57 -9.09 -9.13
C HIS A 153 -17.95 -9.80 -10.44
N GLN A 154 -18.53 -9.06 -11.41
CA GLN A 154 -18.89 -9.61 -12.72
C GLN A 154 -17.67 -10.11 -13.51
N ALA A 155 -16.57 -9.35 -13.49
CA ALA A 155 -15.32 -9.74 -14.14
C ALA A 155 -14.73 -11.02 -13.53
N THR A 156 -14.78 -11.14 -12.19
CA THR A 156 -14.34 -12.34 -11.47
C THR A 156 -15.15 -13.56 -11.88
N HIS A 157 -16.48 -13.46 -11.87
CA HIS A 157 -17.38 -14.55 -12.28
C HIS A 157 -17.16 -14.98 -13.74
N THR A 158 -16.94 -14.02 -14.63
CA THR A 158 -16.65 -14.31 -16.04
C THR A 158 -15.30 -15.01 -16.20
N LEU A 159 -14.28 -14.55 -15.46
CA LEU A 159 -12.94 -15.16 -15.48
C LEU A 159 -12.94 -16.58 -14.91
N SER A 160 -13.62 -16.82 -13.79
CA SER A 160 -13.73 -18.16 -13.20
C SER A 160 -14.42 -19.14 -14.16
N SER A 161 -15.51 -18.74 -14.81
CA SER A 161 -16.20 -19.55 -15.83
C SER A 161 -15.30 -19.90 -17.04
N ARG A 162 -14.43 -18.98 -17.44
CA ARG A 162 -13.47 -19.21 -18.55
C ARG A 162 -12.33 -20.12 -18.11
N LEU A 163 -11.72 -19.85 -16.96
CA LEU A 163 -10.56 -20.58 -16.46
C LEU A 163 -10.90 -22.01 -16.00
N ARG A 164 -12.16 -22.27 -15.62
CA ARG A 164 -12.66 -23.64 -15.37
C ARG A 164 -12.63 -24.54 -16.61
N ARG A 165 -12.72 -23.95 -17.81
CA ARG A 165 -12.65 -24.65 -19.10
C ARG A 165 -11.24 -24.71 -19.68
N ALA A 166 -10.26 -24.09 -19.03
CA ALA A 166 -8.88 -24.14 -19.49
C ALA A 166 -8.25 -25.51 -19.18
N GLU A 167 -7.24 -25.89 -19.95
CA GLU A 167 -6.43 -27.08 -19.67
C GLU A 167 -5.05 -26.65 -19.18
N PRO A 168 -4.66 -26.93 -17.93
CA PRO A 168 -5.42 -27.66 -16.91
C PRO A 168 -6.39 -26.72 -16.12
N PRO A 169 -7.56 -27.21 -15.64
CA PRO A 169 -8.65 -26.35 -15.17
C PRO A 169 -8.32 -25.61 -13.86
N LEU A 170 -8.85 -24.41 -13.71
CA LEU A 170 -8.75 -23.59 -12.51
C LEU A 170 -10.14 -23.34 -11.92
N GLN A 171 -10.32 -23.69 -10.65
CA GLN A 171 -11.60 -23.52 -9.96
C GLN A 171 -11.85 -22.06 -9.55
N SER A 172 -13.11 -21.74 -9.27
CA SER A 172 -13.57 -20.41 -8.83
C SER A 172 -12.82 -19.92 -7.59
N GLU A 173 -12.65 -20.77 -6.59
CA GLU A 173 -12.02 -20.41 -5.30
C GLU A 173 -10.56 -19.99 -5.48
N VAL A 174 -9.86 -20.62 -6.43
CA VAL A 174 -8.47 -20.33 -6.79
C VAL A 174 -8.38 -18.96 -7.46
N VAL A 175 -9.29 -18.68 -8.39
CA VAL A 175 -9.37 -17.39 -9.09
C VAL A 175 -9.70 -16.27 -8.11
N GLU A 176 -10.69 -16.47 -7.22
CA GLU A 176 -11.07 -15.49 -6.20
C GLU A 176 -9.93 -15.18 -5.22
N TYR A 177 -9.20 -16.21 -4.78
CA TYR A 177 -8.04 -16.03 -3.90
C TYR A 177 -6.87 -15.31 -4.59
N MET A 178 -6.66 -15.54 -5.88
CA MET A 178 -5.64 -14.86 -6.69
C MET A 178 -6.03 -13.42 -7.07
N LEU A 179 -7.34 -13.12 -7.12
CA LEU A 179 -7.89 -11.79 -7.41
C LEU A 179 -8.16 -10.93 -6.17
N ASP A 180 -8.07 -11.50 -4.97
CA ASP A 180 -8.34 -10.80 -3.70
C ASP A 180 -9.75 -10.22 -3.62
N VAL A 181 -10.75 -10.97 -4.10
CA VAL A 181 -12.15 -10.51 -4.17
C VAL A 181 -12.70 -10.10 -2.80
N GLY A 182 -12.20 -10.69 -1.71
CA GLY A 182 -12.53 -10.31 -0.32
C GLY A 182 -11.72 -9.15 0.26
N SER A 183 -10.88 -8.44 -0.52
CA SER A 183 -10.07 -7.34 0.01
C SER A 183 -10.89 -6.15 0.52
N ASN A 184 -12.07 -5.97 -0.08
CA ASN A 184 -12.98 -4.85 0.20
C ASN A 184 -13.92 -5.11 1.38
N VAL A 185 -13.93 -6.34 1.91
CA VAL A 185 -14.71 -6.69 3.10
C VAL A 185 -14.08 -6.04 4.33
N TRP A 186 -14.93 -5.50 5.20
CA TRP A 186 -14.51 -4.87 6.44
C TRP A 186 -13.72 -5.85 7.32
N SER A 187 -12.60 -5.39 7.88
CA SER A 187 -11.80 -6.15 8.85
C SER A 187 -11.20 -5.19 9.87
N LEU A 188 -11.48 -5.44 11.14
CA LEU A 188 -10.97 -4.63 12.26
C LEU A 188 -9.43 -4.62 12.29
N ARG A 189 -8.81 -5.77 12.01
CA ARG A 189 -7.35 -5.94 11.90
C ARG A 189 -6.76 -5.05 10.83
N ARG A 190 -7.33 -5.05 9.62
CA ARG A 190 -6.86 -4.19 8.51
C ARG A 190 -7.05 -2.71 8.85
N GLY A 191 -8.16 -2.34 9.49
CA GLY A 191 -8.40 -0.97 9.97
C GLY A 191 -7.30 -0.51 10.95
N ARG A 192 -6.96 -1.35 11.93
CA ARG A 192 -5.88 -1.07 12.88
C ARG A 192 -4.50 -0.99 12.22
N ALA A 193 -4.18 -1.90 11.31
CA ALA A 193 -2.90 -1.87 10.59
C ALA A 193 -2.74 -0.59 9.75
N ASN A 194 -3.81 -0.13 9.10
CA ASN A 194 -3.81 1.13 8.36
C ASN A 194 -3.67 2.35 9.29
N LEU A 195 -4.31 2.33 10.47
CA LEU A 195 -4.14 3.38 11.49
C LEU A 195 -2.69 3.45 11.99
N GLU A 196 -2.08 2.32 12.33
CA GLU A 196 -0.69 2.28 12.79
C GLU A 196 0.29 2.74 11.70
N ARG A 197 0.02 2.42 10.43
CA ARG A 197 0.78 2.94 9.28
C ARG A 197 0.63 4.45 9.13
N LEU A 198 -0.56 4.99 9.37
CA LEU A 198 -0.82 6.43 9.37
C LEU A 198 -0.05 7.13 10.51
N LEU A 199 -0.14 6.59 11.74
CA LEU A 199 0.61 7.08 12.90
C LEU A 199 2.12 7.00 12.68
N ALA A 200 2.61 5.93 12.05
CA ALA A 200 4.02 5.80 11.67
C ALA A 200 4.45 6.83 10.61
N ALA A 201 3.55 7.31 9.76
CA ALA A 201 3.84 8.42 8.85
C ALA A 201 4.00 9.75 9.61
N PHE A 202 3.21 9.96 10.67
CA PHE A 202 3.36 11.12 11.56
C PHE A 202 4.66 11.09 12.37
N ASN A 203 5.28 9.93 12.62
CA ASN A 203 6.58 9.86 13.28
C ASN A 203 7.67 10.64 12.53
N LEU A 204 7.59 10.77 11.21
CA LEU A 204 8.54 11.61 10.45
C LEU A 204 8.45 13.09 10.88
N LEU A 205 7.24 13.60 11.13
CA LEU A 205 7.05 14.96 11.65
C LEU A 205 7.52 15.08 13.10
N VAL A 206 7.26 14.06 13.92
CA VAL A 206 7.73 14.03 15.32
C VAL A 206 9.26 13.98 15.40
N GLU A 207 9.91 13.18 14.57
CA GLU A 207 11.38 13.11 14.47
C GLU A 207 11.96 14.42 13.95
N ALA A 208 11.36 15.04 12.94
CA ALA A 208 11.76 16.35 12.45
C ALA A 208 11.63 17.43 13.54
N TRP A 209 10.54 17.41 14.31
CA TRP A 209 10.32 18.33 15.43
C TRP A 209 11.35 18.12 16.54
N LYS A 210 11.65 16.87 16.90
CA LYS A 210 12.70 16.55 17.88
C LYS A 210 14.07 17.02 17.43
N TRP A 211 14.41 16.84 16.15
CA TRP A 211 15.66 17.33 15.57
C TRP A 211 15.74 18.86 15.59
N PHE A 212 14.64 19.54 15.24
CA PHE A 212 14.54 20.99 15.34
C PHE A 212 14.68 21.49 16.79
N ASP A 213 14.06 20.81 17.75
CA ASP A 213 14.21 21.14 19.18
C ASP A 213 15.66 20.96 19.67
N GLN A 214 16.38 19.95 19.17
CA GLN A 214 17.82 19.78 19.45
C GLN A 214 18.67 20.93 18.90
N ILE A 215 18.31 21.47 17.72
CA ILE A 215 18.94 22.67 17.15
C ILE A 215 18.62 23.89 18.02
N ARG A 216 17.36 24.06 18.44
CA ARG A 216 16.94 25.16 19.30
C ARG A 216 17.68 25.16 20.65
N LYS A 217 17.97 23.97 21.18
CA LYS A 217 18.68 23.77 22.45
C LYS A 217 20.21 23.78 22.33
N TRP A 218 20.78 24.04 21.14
CA TRP A 218 22.23 24.11 20.92
C TRP A 218 23.00 22.85 21.36
N LYS A 219 22.38 21.67 21.25
CA LYS A 219 22.98 20.41 21.71
C LYS A 219 24.28 20.06 20.96
N ASN A 220 24.37 20.43 19.68
CA ASN A 220 25.59 20.34 18.88
C ASN A 220 25.89 21.72 18.27
N PRO A 221 26.84 22.49 18.85
CA PRO A 221 27.07 23.89 18.49
C PRO A 221 27.54 24.06 17.04
N ILE A 222 28.30 23.10 16.50
CA ILE A 222 28.82 23.16 15.13
C ILE A 222 27.66 22.96 14.14
N LEU A 223 26.81 21.97 14.38
CA LEU A 223 25.64 21.70 13.55
C LEU A 223 24.64 22.86 13.59
N THR A 224 24.38 23.43 14.77
CA THR A 224 23.50 24.61 14.87
C THR A 224 24.07 25.79 14.13
N MET A 225 25.36 26.10 14.27
CA MET A 225 26.00 27.18 13.52
C MET A 225 25.91 26.97 12.01
N ALA A 226 26.11 25.74 11.52
CA ALA A 226 25.95 25.40 10.11
C ALA A 226 24.50 25.57 9.62
N VAL A 227 23.51 25.16 10.42
CA VAL A 227 22.08 25.34 10.08
C VAL A 227 21.70 26.83 10.06
N HIS A 228 22.19 27.63 11.02
CA HIS A 228 21.93 29.08 11.04
C HIS A 228 22.62 29.78 9.87
N PHE A 229 23.83 29.38 9.50
CA PHE A 229 24.52 29.86 8.30
C PHE A 229 23.74 29.53 7.03
N LEU A 230 23.28 28.28 6.89
CA LEU A 230 22.46 27.85 5.75
C LEU A 230 21.14 28.63 5.69
N TYR A 231 20.49 28.83 6.84
CA TYR A 231 19.26 29.62 6.97
C TYR A 231 19.48 31.10 6.61
N SER A 232 20.60 31.70 7.03
CA SER A 232 20.97 33.07 6.67
C SER A 232 21.20 33.21 5.16
N MET A 233 21.95 32.27 4.55
CA MET A 233 22.16 32.23 3.09
C MET A 233 20.84 32.09 2.32
N LEU A 234 19.90 31.32 2.86
CA LEU A 234 18.57 31.11 2.29
C LEU A 234 17.72 32.39 2.28
N ILE A 235 17.85 33.23 3.32
CA ILE A 235 17.18 34.52 3.43
C ILE A 235 17.83 35.56 2.50
N LEU A 236 19.17 35.58 2.44
CA LEU A 236 19.93 36.54 1.63
C LEU A 236 19.80 36.27 0.13
N PHE A 237 19.61 35.02 -0.27
CA PHE A 237 19.48 34.60 -1.68
C PHE A 237 18.23 33.72 -1.88
N PRO A 238 17.02 34.31 -1.91
CA PRO A 238 15.78 33.57 -2.05
C PRO A 238 15.69 32.78 -3.38
N ASP A 239 16.37 33.23 -4.43
CA ASP A 239 16.45 32.54 -5.72
C ASP A 239 17.14 31.15 -5.59
N MET A 240 17.98 30.96 -4.57
CA MET A 240 18.71 29.71 -4.32
C MET A 240 17.93 28.71 -3.47
N MET A 241 16.74 29.06 -2.96
CA MET A 241 15.94 28.16 -2.12
C MET A 241 15.58 26.86 -2.83
N LEU A 242 15.05 26.97 -4.05
CA LEU A 242 14.56 25.82 -4.81
C LEU A 242 15.71 24.88 -5.25
N PRO A 243 16.84 25.39 -5.81
CA PRO A 243 18.03 24.57 -6.05
C PRO A 243 18.55 23.85 -4.80
N LEU A 244 18.58 24.52 -3.64
CA LEU A 244 19.07 23.92 -2.41
C LEU A 244 18.14 22.79 -1.92
N VAL A 245 16.82 22.98 -1.98
CA VAL A 245 15.87 21.91 -1.62
C VAL A 245 16.08 20.69 -2.50
N PHE A 246 16.22 20.86 -3.81
CA PHE A 246 16.49 19.76 -4.73
C PHE A 246 17.84 19.09 -4.45
N LEU A 247 18.89 19.87 -4.18
CA LEU A 247 20.20 19.34 -3.81
C LEU A 247 20.12 18.50 -2.52
N MET A 248 19.40 18.99 -1.51
CA MET A 248 19.17 18.25 -0.25
C MET A 248 18.40 16.95 -0.51
N CYS A 249 17.38 16.97 -1.38
CA CYS A 249 16.68 15.75 -1.80
C CYS A 249 17.62 14.76 -2.50
N VAL A 250 18.51 15.23 -3.38
CA VAL A 250 19.50 14.40 -4.09
C VAL A 250 20.51 13.80 -3.11
N VAL A 251 21.09 14.61 -2.23
CA VAL A 251 22.08 14.15 -1.23
C VAL A 251 21.43 13.14 -0.28
N HIS A 252 20.22 13.42 0.21
CA HIS A 252 19.48 12.50 1.07
C HIS A 252 19.13 11.19 0.35
N GLY A 253 18.65 11.28 -0.90
CA GLY A 253 18.35 10.12 -1.74
C GLY A 253 19.59 9.27 -2.02
N ALA A 254 20.71 9.89 -2.40
CA ALA A 254 21.98 9.23 -2.67
C ALA A 254 22.58 8.58 -1.40
N SER A 255 22.45 9.23 -0.24
CA SER A 255 22.84 8.64 1.05
C SER A 255 22.00 7.41 1.38
N ARG A 256 20.67 7.47 1.14
CA ARG A 256 19.77 6.34 1.34
C ARG A 256 19.96 5.20 0.33
N TYR A 257 20.44 5.49 -0.88
CA TYR A 257 20.74 4.47 -1.89
C TYR A 257 21.70 3.40 -1.35
N ARG A 258 22.68 3.78 -0.52
CA ARG A 258 23.61 2.82 0.11
C ARG A 258 22.93 1.87 1.09
N LYS A 259 21.87 2.32 1.77
CA LYS A 259 21.10 1.55 2.77
C LYS A 259 19.87 0.87 2.16
N ARG A 260 19.74 0.83 0.84
CA ARG A 260 18.55 0.27 0.18
C ARG A 260 18.44 -1.24 0.39
N PRO A 261 17.22 -1.78 0.59
CA PRO A 261 17.01 -3.22 0.59
C PRO A 261 17.39 -3.81 -0.77
N ARG A 262 18.11 -4.93 -0.78
CA ARG A 262 18.57 -5.62 -2.01
C ARG A 262 17.67 -6.78 -2.43
N HIS A 263 16.85 -7.26 -1.51
CA HIS A 263 15.89 -8.34 -1.77
C HIS A 263 14.49 -7.75 -1.94
N PRO A 264 13.69 -8.29 -2.88
CA PRO A 264 12.30 -7.88 -3.02
C PRO A 264 11.55 -8.11 -1.70
N PRO A 265 10.66 -7.19 -1.31
CA PRO A 265 9.92 -7.31 -0.07
C PRO A 265 9.06 -8.59 -0.10
N HIS A 266 9.09 -9.35 0.99
CA HIS A 266 8.15 -10.46 1.19
C HIS A 266 6.90 -9.96 1.91
N MET A 267 5.88 -10.82 2.00
CA MET A 267 4.68 -10.48 2.77
C MET A 267 5.04 -10.41 4.26
N ASP A 268 4.69 -9.29 4.91
CA ASP A 268 5.11 -8.97 6.28
C ASP A 268 3.95 -9.22 7.25
N THR A 269 4.11 -10.24 8.10
CA THR A 269 3.14 -10.61 9.15
C THR A 269 3.03 -9.53 10.22
N LYS A 270 4.14 -8.89 10.59
CA LYS A 270 4.17 -7.80 11.58
C LYS A 270 3.46 -6.55 11.09
N LEU A 271 3.69 -6.18 9.83
CA LEU A 271 3.04 -5.01 9.22
C LEU A 271 1.52 -5.20 9.08
N SER A 272 1.08 -6.43 8.84
CA SER A 272 -0.34 -6.80 8.77
C SER A 272 -0.97 -7.09 10.15
N LEU A 273 -0.21 -6.87 11.24
CA LEU A 273 -0.58 -7.10 12.65
C LEU A 273 -1.04 -8.53 12.96
N VAL A 274 -0.74 -9.46 12.08
CA VAL A 274 -1.19 -10.85 12.14
C VAL A 274 -0.72 -11.56 13.41
N GLU A 275 0.47 -11.23 13.92
CA GLU A 275 1.06 -11.88 15.10
C GLU A 275 0.49 -11.34 16.44
N SER A 276 -0.11 -10.15 16.43
CA SER A 276 -0.56 -9.45 17.65
C SER A 276 -2.06 -9.59 17.93
N VAL A 277 -2.77 -10.34 17.10
CA VAL A 277 -4.23 -10.31 16.97
C VAL A 277 -4.84 -11.61 17.52
N GLN A 278 -5.99 -11.49 18.19
CA GLN A 278 -6.67 -12.63 18.83
C GLN A 278 -7.41 -13.49 17.79
N SER A 279 -7.64 -14.77 18.11
CA SER A 279 -8.41 -15.69 17.25
C SER A 279 -9.79 -15.15 16.85
N ASP A 280 -10.44 -14.40 17.74
CA ASP A 280 -11.74 -13.77 17.50
C ASP A 280 -11.74 -12.77 16.31
N ASP A 281 -10.62 -12.08 16.08
CA ASP A 281 -10.50 -11.09 15.00
C ASP A 281 -10.29 -11.77 13.63
N PHE A 282 -9.63 -12.94 13.62
CA PHE A 282 -9.55 -13.78 12.42
C PHE A 282 -10.92 -14.36 12.07
N ASP A 283 -11.66 -14.85 13.07
CA ASP A 283 -13.02 -15.37 12.88
C ASP A 283 -14.02 -14.29 12.42
N GLU A 284 -13.74 -12.99 12.64
CA GLU A 284 -14.54 -11.88 12.08
C GLU A 284 -14.25 -11.66 10.58
N GLU A 285 -12.98 -11.77 10.16
CA GLU A 285 -12.58 -11.55 8.76
C GLU A 285 -13.12 -12.63 7.80
N PHE A 286 -13.45 -13.81 8.34
CA PHE A 286 -14.05 -14.92 7.59
C PHE A 286 -15.56 -15.09 7.83
N ASP A 287 -16.19 -14.20 8.60
CA ASP A 287 -17.63 -14.23 8.81
C ASP A 287 -18.37 -13.75 7.56
N THR A 288 -19.55 -14.33 7.29
CA THR A 288 -20.38 -13.91 6.17
C THR A 288 -21.06 -12.58 6.48
N PHE A 289 -21.55 -11.90 5.44
CA PHE A 289 -22.43 -10.76 5.61
C PHE A 289 -23.81 -11.10 5.03
N PRO A 290 -24.89 -11.13 5.85
CA PRO A 290 -24.95 -10.90 7.30
C PRO A 290 -24.26 -11.99 8.14
N THR A 291 -23.92 -11.67 9.40
CA THR A 291 -23.15 -12.55 10.30
C THR A 291 -23.84 -13.88 10.53
N SER A 292 -23.07 -14.97 10.49
CA SER A 292 -23.58 -16.31 10.84
C SER A 292 -23.40 -16.64 12.32
N LYS A 293 -22.89 -15.69 13.12
CA LYS A 293 -22.48 -15.90 14.52
C LYS A 293 -23.60 -15.57 15.51
N ASN A 294 -23.53 -16.21 16.67
CA ASN A 294 -24.49 -16.01 17.76
C ASN A 294 -24.50 -14.54 18.25
N GLU A 295 -25.67 -14.09 18.73
CA GLU A 295 -25.89 -12.72 19.21
C GLU A 295 -24.89 -12.27 20.28
N LYS A 296 -24.46 -13.17 21.18
CA LYS A 296 -23.46 -12.85 22.22
C LYS A 296 -22.10 -12.46 21.62
N VAL A 297 -21.69 -13.13 20.54
CA VAL A 297 -20.43 -12.82 19.83
C VAL A 297 -20.57 -11.50 19.10
N LEU A 298 -21.72 -11.27 18.46
CA LEU A 298 -22.02 -10.00 17.80
C LEU A 298 -21.97 -8.81 18.77
N LYS A 299 -22.56 -8.95 19.96
CA LYS A 299 -22.51 -7.93 21.02
C LYS A 299 -21.08 -7.62 21.44
N LYS A 300 -20.26 -8.65 21.68
CA LYS A 300 -18.83 -8.49 22.03
C LYS A 300 -18.04 -7.76 20.93
N ARG A 301 -18.29 -8.09 19.66
CA ARG A 301 -17.65 -7.42 18.51
C ARG A 301 -18.09 -5.96 18.39
N TYR A 302 -19.38 -5.68 18.57
CA TYR A 302 -19.92 -4.33 18.58
C TYR A 302 -19.34 -3.46 19.69
N ASP A 303 -19.28 -3.97 20.93
CA ASP A 303 -18.71 -3.23 22.07
C ASP A 303 -17.23 -2.90 21.85
N ARG A 304 -16.47 -3.83 21.26
CA ARG A 304 -15.08 -3.62 20.85
C ARG A 304 -14.95 -2.52 19.80
N LEU A 305 -15.75 -2.60 18.74
CA LEU A 305 -15.81 -1.58 17.69
C LEU A 305 -16.14 -0.20 18.29
N ARG A 306 -17.12 -0.15 19.20
CA ARG A 306 -17.52 1.07 19.90
C ARG A 306 -16.38 1.66 20.72
N SER A 307 -15.58 0.82 21.39
CA SER A 307 -14.41 1.28 22.15
C SER A 307 -13.34 1.91 21.26
N ILE A 308 -13.08 1.34 20.08
CA ILE A 308 -12.08 1.84 19.12
C ILE A 308 -12.60 3.13 18.47
N ALA A 309 -13.87 3.14 18.06
CA ALA A 309 -14.54 4.33 17.57
C ALA A 309 -14.53 5.47 18.61
N GLY A 310 -14.69 5.15 19.90
CA GLY A 310 -14.56 6.10 21.00
C GLY A 310 -13.18 6.77 21.04
N ARG A 311 -12.10 6.00 20.94
CA ARG A 311 -10.72 6.55 20.85
C ARG A 311 -10.49 7.39 19.60
N MET A 312 -11.09 6.99 18.47
CA MET A 312 -11.01 7.77 17.23
C MET A 312 -11.75 9.10 17.38
N MET A 313 -12.94 9.08 18.00
CA MET A 313 -13.74 10.26 18.26
C MET A 313 -13.07 11.23 19.23
N THR A 314 -12.30 10.75 20.22
CA THR A 314 -11.52 11.66 21.09
C THR A 314 -10.43 12.40 20.28
N ILE A 315 -9.73 11.70 19.37
CA ILE A 315 -8.73 12.35 18.50
C ILE A 315 -9.38 13.38 17.57
N ILE A 316 -10.53 13.02 16.97
CA ILE A 316 -11.29 13.92 16.11
C ILE A 316 -11.81 15.12 16.91
N GLY A 317 -12.27 14.91 18.15
CA GLY A 317 -12.73 15.96 19.05
C GLY A 317 -11.60 16.92 19.46
N ASP A 318 -10.40 16.41 19.73
CA ASP A 318 -9.22 17.23 20.00
C ASP A 318 -8.86 18.08 18.77
N LEU A 319 -8.88 17.49 17.57
CA LEU A 319 -8.64 18.22 16.31
C LEU A 319 -9.70 19.29 16.06
N ALA A 320 -10.98 18.97 16.28
CA ALA A 320 -12.09 19.91 16.17
C ALA A 320 -11.90 21.09 17.14
N THR A 321 -11.53 20.79 18.39
CA THR A 321 -11.24 21.82 19.40
C THR A 321 -10.06 22.72 18.98
N GLN A 322 -9.00 22.16 18.39
CA GLN A 322 -7.91 22.98 17.84
C GLN A 322 -8.40 23.85 16.69
N ALA A 323 -9.21 23.32 15.77
CA ALA A 323 -9.79 24.10 14.67
C ALA A 323 -10.72 25.22 15.17
N GLU A 324 -11.53 24.95 16.19
CA GLU A 324 -12.38 25.95 16.85
C GLU A 324 -11.56 27.04 17.53
N ARG A 325 -10.45 26.68 18.19
CA ARG A 325 -9.51 27.66 18.74
C ARG A 325 -8.89 28.51 17.65
N LEU A 326 -8.50 27.92 16.51
CA LEU A 326 -8.01 28.68 15.37
C LEU A 326 -9.07 29.66 14.85
N ASN A 327 -10.31 29.21 14.68
CA ASN A 327 -11.44 30.07 14.30
C ASN A 327 -11.69 31.17 15.36
N SER A 328 -11.51 30.85 16.64
CA SER A 328 -11.67 31.80 17.73
C SER A 328 -10.65 32.95 17.71
N MET A 329 -9.49 32.76 17.08
CA MET A 329 -8.50 33.84 16.87
C MET A 329 -8.99 34.92 15.91
N LEU A 330 -10.02 34.64 15.09
CA LEU A 330 -10.61 35.56 14.12
C LEU A 330 -12.03 36.01 14.51
N SER A 331 -12.71 35.25 15.37
CA SER A 331 -14.12 35.51 15.71
C SER A 331 -14.34 36.55 16.81
N TRP A 332 -13.27 37.17 17.32
CA TRP A 332 -13.33 38.15 18.42
C TRP A 332 -13.95 37.64 19.73
N ARG A 333 -14.08 36.32 19.90
CA ARG A 333 -14.68 35.71 21.10
C ARG A 333 -13.86 35.98 22.37
N ASP A 334 -12.53 36.04 22.23
CA ASP A 334 -11.62 36.61 23.22
C ASP A 334 -11.02 37.90 22.65
N PRO A 335 -11.48 39.09 23.09
CA PRO A 335 -11.01 40.37 22.57
C PRO A 335 -9.50 40.61 22.78
N ARG A 336 -8.90 40.01 23.82
CA ARG A 336 -7.47 40.17 24.13
C ARG A 336 -6.60 39.30 23.23
N ALA A 337 -6.97 38.03 23.09
CA ALA A 337 -6.26 37.11 22.20
C ALA A 337 -6.40 37.52 20.72
N THR A 338 -7.61 37.93 20.31
CA THR A 338 -7.88 38.36 18.94
C THR A 338 -7.14 39.66 18.61
N SER A 339 -7.07 40.63 19.53
CA SER A 339 -6.31 41.88 19.29
C SER A 339 -4.81 41.64 19.18
N LEU A 340 -4.23 40.76 20.01
CA LEU A 340 -2.83 40.33 19.89
C LEU A 340 -2.58 39.62 18.55
N PHE A 341 -3.48 38.74 18.13
CA PHE A 341 -3.39 38.06 16.84
C PHE A 341 -3.50 39.03 15.66
N MET A 342 -4.41 40.01 15.73
CA MET A 342 -4.55 41.05 14.70
C MET A 342 -3.33 41.96 14.63
N ALA A 343 -2.76 42.36 15.77
CA ALA A 343 -1.51 43.12 15.82
C ALA A 343 -0.34 42.32 15.22
N PHE A 344 -0.22 41.04 15.57
CA PHE A 344 0.73 40.13 14.96
C PHE A 344 0.54 40.02 13.44
N CYS A 345 -0.69 39.85 12.96
CA CYS A 345 -1.01 39.80 11.54
C CYS A 345 -0.66 41.11 10.82
N LEU A 346 -0.87 42.26 11.45
CA LEU A 346 -0.46 43.58 10.93
C LEU A 346 1.05 43.71 10.80
N ILE A 347 1.80 43.31 11.84
CA ILE A 347 3.27 43.31 11.82
C ILE A 347 3.79 42.34 10.75
N ALA A 348 3.22 41.13 10.67
CA ALA A 348 3.56 40.15 9.65
C ALA A 348 3.25 40.68 8.24
N CYS A 349 2.12 41.37 8.05
CA CYS A 349 1.74 42.00 6.78
C CYS A 349 2.77 43.05 6.35
N ILE A 350 3.20 43.92 7.27
CA ILE A 350 4.25 44.93 7.02
C ILE A 350 5.58 44.25 6.69
N ALA A 351 5.96 43.20 7.42
CA ALA A 351 7.20 42.45 7.17
C ALA A 351 7.18 41.74 5.80
N PHE A 352 6.09 41.07 5.44
CA PHE A 352 5.90 40.45 4.12
C PHE A 352 5.69 41.48 3.00
N TYR A 353 5.28 42.71 3.30
CA TYR A 353 5.26 43.79 2.32
C TYR A 353 6.67 44.27 1.97
N LEU A 354 7.58 44.28 2.97
CA LEU A 354 8.99 44.67 2.81
C LEU A 354 9.84 43.57 2.13
N VAL A 355 9.42 42.30 2.19
CA VAL A 355 10.11 41.15 1.55
C VAL A 355 9.27 40.65 0.36
N PRO A 356 9.78 40.64 -0.89
CA PRO A 356 8.94 40.44 -2.07
C PRO A 356 8.44 38.99 -2.25
N TRP A 357 7.30 38.67 -1.63
CA TRP A 357 6.52 37.43 -1.85
C TRP A 357 5.85 37.33 -3.23
N ARG A 358 5.92 38.42 -4.01
CA ARG A 358 5.15 38.67 -5.24
C ARG A 358 5.40 37.64 -6.33
N LEU A 359 6.63 37.12 -6.46
CA LEU A 359 6.99 36.16 -7.50
C LEU A 359 6.42 34.75 -7.22
N PHE A 360 6.38 34.35 -5.94
CA PHE A 360 5.83 33.05 -5.54
C PHE A 360 4.30 33.01 -5.69
N ALA A 361 3.61 34.09 -5.29
CA ALA A 361 2.17 34.17 -5.39
C ALA A 361 1.66 34.41 -6.82
N LEU A 362 2.39 35.16 -7.64
CA LEU A 362 2.09 35.25 -9.08
C LEU A 362 2.21 33.87 -9.74
N GLY A 363 3.29 33.13 -9.48
CA GLY A 363 3.49 31.79 -10.05
C GLY A 363 2.43 30.78 -9.62
N PHE A 364 2.17 30.65 -8.30
CA PHE A 364 1.17 29.71 -7.78
C PHE A 364 -0.27 30.15 -8.09
N GLY A 365 -0.55 31.45 -8.03
CA GLY A 365 -1.86 32.02 -8.32
C GLY A 365 -2.28 31.84 -9.77
N PHE A 366 -1.41 32.17 -10.73
CA PHE A 366 -1.68 31.93 -12.15
C PHE A 366 -1.77 30.44 -12.49
N PHE A 367 -0.96 29.60 -11.85
CA PHE A 367 -1.03 28.14 -12.03
C PHE A 367 -2.35 27.54 -11.50
N GLY A 368 -2.79 27.97 -10.32
CA GLY A 368 -4.02 27.48 -9.68
C GLY A 368 -5.31 27.98 -10.35
N MET A 369 -5.32 29.24 -10.81
CA MET A 369 -6.48 29.86 -11.48
C MET A 369 -6.52 29.64 -13.00
N ARG A 370 -5.61 28.82 -13.53
CA ARG A 370 -5.53 28.46 -14.95
C ARG A 370 -6.89 27.98 -15.50
N HIS A 371 -7.26 28.54 -16.66
CA HIS A 371 -8.54 28.32 -17.33
C HIS A 371 -8.85 26.81 -17.49
N PRO A 372 -10.10 26.35 -17.35
CA PRO A 372 -10.47 24.93 -17.39
C PRO A 372 -9.99 24.17 -18.64
N ARG A 373 -9.91 24.84 -19.80
CA ARG A 373 -9.32 24.26 -21.04
C ARG A 373 -7.87 23.83 -20.89
N PHE A 374 -7.14 24.43 -19.96
CA PHE A 374 -5.77 24.05 -19.64
C PHE A 374 -5.70 23.22 -18.36
N ARG A 375 -6.79 22.93 -17.66
CA ARG A 375 -6.77 21.98 -16.54
C ARG A 375 -6.73 20.58 -17.13
N ILE A 376 -5.57 19.93 -16.99
CA ILE A 376 -5.42 18.53 -17.39
C ILE A 376 -6.14 17.71 -16.32
N SER A 377 -7.22 17.03 -16.71
CA SER A 377 -7.95 16.08 -15.85
C SER A 377 -7.13 14.81 -15.55
N ILE A 378 -6.11 14.56 -16.35
CA ILE A 378 -5.14 13.48 -16.19
C ILE A 378 -4.16 13.88 -15.07
N PRO A 379 -3.82 12.97 -14.14
CA PRO A 379 -2.82 13.21 -13.10
C PRO A 379 -1.51 13.76 -13.69
N SER A 380 -0.94 14.76 -13.02
CA SER A 380 0.32 15.37 -13.45
C SER A 380 1.48 14.37 -13.36
N MET A 381 2.54 14.62 -14.13
CA MET A 381 3.73 13.73 -14.16
C MET A 381 4.27 13.41 -12.75
N PRO A 382 4.39 14.39 -11.81
CA PRO A 382 4.84 14.09 -10.45
C PRO A 382 3.84 13.21 -9.67
N GLN A 383 2.53 13.41 -9.89
CA GLN A 383 1.50 12.58 -9.26
C GLN A 383 1.52 11.15 -9.81
N ASN A 384 1.74 10.96 -11.11
CA ASN A 384 1.89 9.63 -11.73
C ASN A 384 3.14 8.92 -11.20
N PHE A 385 4.27 9.62 -11.17
CA PHE A 385 5.50 9.10 -10.60
C PHE A 385 5.28 8.64 -9.14
N PHE A 386 4.67 9.49 -8.32
CA PHE A 386 4.41 9.19 -6.92
C PHE A 386 3.49 7.97 -6.73
N LYS A 387 2.41 7.86 -7.51
CA LYS A 387 1.48 6.71 -7.44
C LYS A 387 2.13 5.38 -7.82
N ARG A 388 3.20 5.40 -8.62
CA ARG A 388 3.94 4.20 -9.03
C ARG A 388 5.00 3.74 -8.02
N LEU A 389 5.26 4.54 -6.98
CA LEU A 389 6.24 4.19 -5.97
C LEU A 389 5.75 3.00 -5.11
N PRO A 390 6.68 2.16 -4.63
CA PRO A 390 6.37 1.06 -3.72
C PRO A 390 5.69 1.57 -2.45
N ALA A 391 4.56 0.96 -2.10
CA ALA A 391 3.81 1.29 -0.90
C ALA A 391 3.80 0.09 0.04
N ARG A 392 3.82 0.34 1.34
CA ARG A 392 3.76 -0.73 2.35
C ARG A 392 2.45 -1.55 2.28
N THR A 393 1.42 -1.08 1.58
CA THR A 393 0.22 -1.89 1.29
C THR A 393 0.56 -3.18 0.56
N ASP A 394 1.59 -3.18 -0.30
CA ASP A 394 1.87 -4.31 -1.18
C ASP A 394 2.42 -5.52 -0.44
N SER A 395 3.00 -5.30 0.75
CA SER A 395 3.50 -6.36 1.65
C SER A 395 2.50 -6.74 2.75
N MET A 396 1.28 -6.17 2.77
CA MET A 396 0.22 -6.61 3.67
C MET A 396 -0.51 -7.85 3.16
N ILE A 397 -0.96 -8.68 4.10
CA ILE A 397 -1.75 -9.90 3.84
C ILE A 397 -3.24 -9.59 3.82
#